data_AF-A0A1L6ZLL3-F1
#
_entry.id   AF-A0A1L6ZLL3-F1
#
_cell.length_a   1.000
_cell.length_b   1.000
_cell.length_c   1.000
_cell.angle_alpha   90.00
_cell.angle_beta   90.00
_cell.angle_gamma   90.00
#
_symmetry.space_group_name_H-M   'P 1'
#
loop_
_entity.id
_entity.type
_entity.pdbx_description
1 polymer ?
#
loop_
_entity_poly.entity_id
_entity_poly.type
_entity_poly.pdbx_seq_one_letter_code
_entity_poly.pdbx_strand_id
1 'polypeptide(L)'
;MKLSEAIKRLAVNAVDAQSPTDLILGDVVSVSPLNVRLNENDKLIIPEELLIWPARLDEGKDDELEEGDSVMVLAMTGGQTFYILDKVVGGGS
;
A
#
# COMPACT_ATOMS: atom_id res chain seq x y z
N MET A 1 35.31 -21.31 9.01
CA MET A 1 34.54 -20.83 7.83
C MET A 1 35.49 -20.14 6.88
N LYS A 2 35.29 -20.26 5.56
CA LYS A 2 36.04 -19.47 4.58
C LYS A 2 35.45 -18.05 4.51
N LEU A 3 36.28 -17.04 4.25
CA LEU A 3 35.83 -15.63 4.17
C LEU A 3 34.70 -15.41 3.14
N SER A 4 34.77 -16.11 2.01
CA SER A 4 33.73 -16.08 0.97
C SER A 4 32.37 -16.56 1.46
N GLU A 5 32.34 -17.54 2.38
CA GLU A 5 31.13 -18.05 3.01
C GLU A 5 30.49 -16.98 3.90
N ALA A 6 31.32 -16.26 4.66
CA ALA A 6 30.87 -15.19 5.54
C ALA A 6 30.27 -14.03 4.74
N ILE A 7 30.90 -13.62 3.64
CA ILE A 7 30.38 -12.57 2.75
C ILE A 7 29.03 -12.98 2.15
N LYS A 8 28.91 -14.21 1.64
CA LYS A 8 27.63 -14.72 1.11
C LYS A 8 26.54 -14.70 2.18
N ARG A 9 26.84 -15.15 3.39
CA ARG A 9 25.88 -15.19 4.49
C ARG A 9 25.45 -13.79 4.93
N LEU A 10 26.37 -12.82 4.96
CA LEU A 10 26.03 -11.42 5.24
C LEU A 10 25.10 -10.83 4.16
N ALA A 11 25.35 -11.13 2.89
CA ALA A 11 24.51 -10.67 1.79
C ALA A 11 23.09 -11.28 1.84
N VAL A 12 22.97 -12.59 2.06
CA VAL A 12 21.67 -13.27 2.20
C VAL A 12 20.90 -12.71 3.41
N ASN A 13 21.56 -12.61 4.56
CA ASN A 13 20.93 -12.07 5.76
C ASN A 13 20.46 -10.62 5.59
N ALA A 14 21.17 -9.80 4.82
CA ALA A 14 20.77 -8.42 4.56
C ALA A 14 19.50 -8.33 3.69
N VAL A 15 19.35 -9.25 2.72
CA VAL A 15 18.15 -9.36 1.88
C VAL A 15 16.99 -9.93 2.68
N ASP A 16 17.21 -10.98 3.47
CA ASP A 16 16.17 -11.62 4.28
C ASP A 16 15.66 -10.70 5.41
N ALA A 17 16.53 -9.81 5.93
CA ALA A 17 16.16 -8.82 6.94
C ALA A 17 15.37 -7.63 6.38
N GLN A 18 15.26 -7.50 5.05
CA GLN A 18 14.50 -6.44 4.43
C GLN A 18 12.99 -6.71 4.61
N SER A 19 12.24 -5.73 5.13
CA SER A 19 10.78 -5.80 5.12
C SER A 19 10.30 -5.67 3.67
N PRO A 20 9.61 -6.67 3.09
CA PRO A 20 9.16 -6.61 1.70
C PRO A 20 7.92 -5.72 1.54
N THR A 21 7.30 -5.29 2.64
CA THR A 21 6.08 -4.51 2.66
C THR A 21 6.03 -3.58 3.86
N ASP A 22 5.49 -2.39 3.67
CA ASP A 22 5.12 -1.47 4.75
C ASP A 22 3.60 -1.29 4.79
N LEU A 23 3.04 -1.23 6.00
CA LEU A 23 1.61 -0.97 6.22
C LEU A 23 1.43 0.53 6.49
N ILE A 24 0.59 1.19 5.68
CA ILE A 24 0.46 2.64 5.63
C ILE A 24 -1.03 3.01 5.62
N LEU A 25 -1.40 4.03 6.40
CA LEU A 25 -2.73 4.64 6.33
C LEU A 25 -2.79 5.63 5.17
N GLY A 26 -3.93 5.68 4.50
CA GLY A 26 -4.21 6.67 3.47
C GLY A 26 -5.67 7.11 3.44
N ASP A 27 -5.93 8.19 2.72
CA ASP A 27 -7.26 8.72 2.48
C ASP A 27 -7.57 8.71 0.99
N VAL A 28 -8.80 8.35 0.63
CA VAL A 28 -9.30 8.45 -0.74
C VAL A 28 -9.55 9.93 -1.07
N VAL A 29 -8.83 10.45 -2.06
CA VAL A 29 -8.93 11.86 -2.52
C VAL A 29 -9.97 12.00 -3.63
N SER A 30 -10.04 11.01 -4.52
CA SER A 30 -11.01 10.93 -5.62
C SER A 30 -11.26 9.48 -6.00
N VAL A 31 -12.43 9.16 -6.56
CA VAL A 31 -12.82 7.78 -6.93
C VAL A 31 -12.93 7.53 -8.44
N SER A 32 -12.83 8.57 -9.27
CA SER A 32 -12.89 8.45 -10.74
C SER A 32 -12.08 9.56 -11.43
N PRO A 33 -10.77 9.36 -11.67
CA PRO A 33 -9.97 8.17 -11.35
C PRO A 33 -9.64 8.05 -9.85
N LEU A 34 -9.37 6.83 -9.38
CA LEU A 34 -9.06 6.58 -7.98
C LEU A 34 -7.70 7.20 -7.61
N ASN A 35 -7.68 8.03 -6.56
CA ASN A 35 -6.45 8.58 -6.00
C ASN A 35 -6.45 8.38 -4.48
N VAL A 36 -5.35 7.84 -3.95
CA VAL A 36 -5.18 7.64 -2.50
C VAL A 36 -3.97 8.41 -2.03
N ARG A 37 -4.17 9.28 -1.03
CA ARG A 37 -3.10 10.02 -0.36
C ARG A 37 -2.59 9.20 0.81
N LEU A 38 -1.27 8.99 0.90
CA LEU A 38 -0.66 8.18 1.97
C LEU A 38 -0.02 9.06 3.05
N ASN A 39 -0.02 8.57 4.30
CA ASN A 39 0.67 9.19 5.46
C ASN A 39 0.33 10.67 5.70
N GLU A 40 -0.92 11.08 5.42
CA GLU A 40 -1.35 12.48 5.56
C GLU A 40 -0.44 13.48 4.81
N ASN A 41 0.25 13.02 3.76
CA ASN A 41 1.23 13.81 3.03
C ASN A 41 0.67 14.21 1.66
N ASP A 42 0.40 15.50 1.48
CA ASP A 42 -0.19 16.05 0.24
C ASP A 42 0.67 15.85 -1.02
N LYS A 43 1.94 15.43 -0.88
CA LYS A 43 2.81 15.10 -2.02
C LYS A 43 2.78 13.63 -2.42
N LEU A 44 2.22 12.76 -1.58
CA LEU A 44 2.24 11.31 -1.77
C LEU A 44 0.85 10.80 -2.17
N ILE A 45 0.40 11.27 -3.33
CA ILE A 45 -0.86 10.85 -3.96
C ILE A 45 -0.55 9.72 -4.95
N ILE A 46 -1.16 8.57 -4.72
CA ILE A 46 -0.98 7.38 -5.53
C ILE A 46 -2.11 7.30 -6.56
N PRO A 47 -1.79 7.28 -7.86
CA PRO A 47 -2.78 7.15 -8.92
C PRO A 47 -3.30 5.71 -9.03
N GLU A 48 -4.50 5.56 -9.57
CA GLU A 48 -5.20 4.29 -9.82
C GLU A 48 -4.32 3.22 -10.47
N GLU A 49 -3.45 3.61 -11.41
CA GLU A 49 -2.55 2.70 -12.15
C GLU A 49 -1.57 1.93 -11.25
N LEU A 50 -1.26 2.47 -10.07
CA LEU A 50 -0.35 1.85 -9.09
C LEU A 50 -1.10 1.18 -7.93
N LEU A 51 -2.43 1.28 -7.93
CA LEU A 51 -3.30 0.74 -6.89
C LEU A 51 -3.87 -0.61 -7.33
N ILE A 52 -3.94 -1.52 -6.37
CA ILE A 52 -4.65 -2.78 -6.48
C ILE A 52 -5.57 -2.87 -5.27
N TRP A 53 -6.82 -3.25 -5.48
CA TRP A 53 -7.78 -3.41 -4.40
C TRP A 53 -8.69 -4.63 -4.65
N PRO A 54 -9.30 -5.17 -3.59
CA PRO A 54 -10.24 -6.27 -3.71
C PRO A 54 -11.55 -5.83 -4.36
N ALA A 55 -12.12 -6.68 -5.23
CA ALA A 55 -13.35 -6.43 -5.99
C ALA A 55 -14.63 -6.12 -5.17
N ARG A 56 -14.56 -6.23 -3.83
CA ARG A 56 -15.65 -5.80 -2.94
C ARG A 56 -15.70 -4.27 -2.78
N LEU A 57 -14.60 -3.59 -3.06
CA LEU A 57 -14.45 -2.14 -2.95
C LEU A 57 -14.74 -1.41 -4.28
N ASP A 58 -15.12 -2.14 -5.33
CA ASP A 58 -15.50 -1.59 -6.63
C ASP A 58 -16.81 -0.81 -6.56
N GLU A 59 -17.03 0.07 -7.55
CA GLU A 59 -18.27 0.84 -7.73
C GLU A 59 -19.51 -0.09 -7.75
N GLY A 60 -20.55 0.30 -7.00
CA GLY A 60 -21.82 -0.43 -6.90
C GLY A 60 -21.79 -1.67 -6.01
N LYS A 61 -20.80 -1.80 -5.14
CA LYS A 61 -20.70 -2.85 -4.10
C LYS A 61 -21.02 -2.28 -2.72
N ASP A 62 -21.32 -3.17 -1.77
CA ASP A 62 -21.67 -2.80 -0.39
C ASP A 62 -20.56 -1.98 0.31
N ASP A 63 -19.28 -2.19 -0.08
CA ASP A 63 -18.11 -1.52 0.50
C ASP A 63 -17.37 -0.63 -0.52
N GLU A 64 -18.06 -0.11 -1.54
CA GLU A 64 -17.48 0.79 -2.57
C GLU A 64 -16.67 1.94 -1.93
N LEU A 65 -15.46 2.23 -2.42
CA LEU A 65 -14.64 3.36 -1.95
C LEU A 65 -15.31 4.71 -2.21
N GLU A 66 -15.39 5.57 -1.20
CA GLU A 66 -15.92 6.93 -1.30
C GLU A 66 -14.82 7.97 -1.03
N GLU A 67 -14.99 9.19 -1.55
CA GLU A 67 -14.08 10.29 -1.24
C GLU A 67 -14.08 10.60 0.27
N GLY A 68 -12.89 10.69 0.85
CA GLY A 68 -12.69 10.88 2.29
C GLY A 68 -12.59 9.58 3.10
N ASP A 69 -12.81 8.41 2.51
CA ASP A 69 -12.60 7.15 3.20
C ASP A 69 -11.14 6.98 3.62
N SER A 70 -10.94 6.51 4.85
CA SER A 70 -9.61 6.17 5.36
C SER A 70 -9.36 4.68 5.11
N VAL A 71 -8.27 4.37 4.43
CA VAL A 71 -7.91 3.02 3.94
C VAL A 71 -6.56 2.56 4.47
N MET A 72 -6.41 1.25 4.60
CA MET A 72 -5.15 0.62 4.92
C MET A 72 -4.47 0.13 3.64
N VAL A 73 -3.23 0.57 3.41
CA VAL A 73 -2.47 0.27 2.21
C VAL A 73 -1.20 -0.50 2.55
N LEU A 74 -0.95 -1.59 1.84
CA LEU A 74 0.34 -2.26 1.80
C LEU A 74 1.18 -1.67 0.67
N ALA A 75 2.27 -1.00 1.02
CA ALA A 75 3.27 -0.56 0.07
C ALA A 75 4.31 -1.67 -0.14
N MET A 76 4.45 -2.17 -1.37
CA MET A 76 5.40 -3.23 -1.68
C MET A 76 6.79 -2.67 -1.99
N THR A 77 7.82 -3.27 -1.39
CA THR A 77 9.22 -2.92 -1.61
C THR A 77 9.61 -3.18 -3.07
N GLY A 78 10.14 -2.17 -3.75
CA GLY A 78 10.30 -2.15 -5.20
C GLY A 78 9.58 -0.97 -5.86
N GLY A 79 8.71 -0.28 -5.11
CA GLY A 79 8.35 1.12 -5.33
C GLY A 79 7.27 1.40 -6.36
N GLN A 80 6.44 0.41 -6.73
CA GLN A 80 5.50 0.59 -7.85
C GLN A 80 4.10 0.00 -7.64
N THR A 81 3.82 -0.63 -6.50
CA THR A 81 2.51 -1.25 -6.29
C THR A 81 2.04 -1.08 -4.86
N PHE A 82 0.81 -0.58 -4.74
CA PHE A 82 0.12 -0.31 -3.49
C PHE A 82 -1.15 -1.15 -3.45
N TYR A 83 -1.29 -1.98 -2.43
CA TYR A 83 -2.47 -2.82 -2.26
C TYR A 83 -3.37 -2.28 -1.15
N ILE A 84 -4.59 -1.88 -1.48
CA ILE A 84 -5.60 -1.49 -0.49
C ILE A 84 -6.14 -2.77 0.15
N LEU A 85 -5.87 -2.94 1.44
CA LEU A 85 -6.36 -4.08 2.21
C LEU A 85 -7.84 -3.95 2.52
N ASP A 86 -8.21 -2.82 3.13
CA ASP A 86 -9.56 -2.55 3.60
C ASP A 86 -9.75 -1.07 3.96
N LYS A 87 -11.01 -0.69 4.19
CA LYS A 87 -11.36 0.57 4.86
C LYS A 87 -11.10 0.44 6.36
N VAL A 88 -10.55 1.50 6.97
CA VAL A 88 -10.22 1.57 8.40
C VAL A 88 -11.32 2.27 9.18
N VAL A 89 -11.91 3.30 8.59
CA VAL A 89 -13.09 4.01 9.11
C VAL A 89 -13.96 4.33 7.90
N GLY A 90 -15.17 3.76 7.85
CA GLY A 90 -16.14 4.13 6.82
C GLY A 90 -16.57 5.57 7.04
N GLY A 91 -16.47 6.42 6.02
CA GLY A 91 -16.87 7.83 6.06
C GLY A 91 -18.36 8.09 6.29
N GLY A 92 -19.13 7.09 6.72
CA GLY A 92 -20.56 7.21 7.03
C GLY A 92 -20.79 7.59 8.48
N SER A 93 -21.08 8.87 8.73
CA SER A 93 -21.99 9.28 9.82
C SER A 93 -23.43 9.24 9.34
#